data_AF-A0A6N2JYM6-F1
#
_entry.id   AF-A0A6N2JYM6-F1
#
_cell.length_a   1.000
_cell.length_b   1.000
_cell.length_c   1.000
_cell.angle_alpha   90.00
_cell.angle_beta   90.00
_cell.angle_gamma   90.00
#
_symmetry.space_group_name_H-M   'P 1'
#
loop_
_entity.id
_entity.type
_entity.pdbx_description
1 polymer ?
#
loop_
_entity_poly.entity_id
_entity_poly.type
_entity_poly.pdbx_seq_one_letter_code
_entity_poly.pdbx_strand_id
1 'polypeptide(L)'
;MGRYPKSCNEVLAEIEARHKIFVDSGWQPLVIDSQSILYRLVMRDRIDTNTNKPTPSDFDNFGLSVYVDSPDFPAIDITEILANNSKFVAVVSIPASFMIELGFEIIHDPHPSRTGEAQHSNHAQVICKKTQGKKNQIRDKCNWVICPDLSSFN
;
A
#
# COMPACT_ATOMS: atom_id res chain seq x y z
N MET A 1 13.31 -16.93 -13.07
CA MET A 1 12.86 -17.58 -11.82
C MET A 1 11.72 -16.76 -11.25
N GLY A 2 10.50 -17.29 -11.26
CA GLY A 2 9.33 -16.58 -10.72
C GLY A 2 9.49 -16.42 -9.22
N ARG A 3 9.42 -15.18 -8.72
CA ARG A 3 9.32 -14.94 -7.27
C ARG A 3 8.02 -15.60 -6.82
N TYR A 4 8.12 -16.66 -6.01
CA TYR A 4 6.98 -17.22 -5.30
C TYR A 4 6.22 -16.09 -4.58
N PRO A 5 4.88 -16.15 -4.47
CA PRO A 5 4.16 -15.18 -3.66
C PRO A 5 4.71 -15.28 -2.23
N LYS A 6 5.26 -14.17 -1.72
CA LYS A 6 5.77 -14.10 -0.34
C LYS A 6 4.62 -14.39 0.60
N SER A 7 4.84 -15.21 1.62
CA SER A 7 3.91 -15.41 2.72
C SER A 7 3.86 -14.16 3.63
N CYS A 8 2.80 -14.01 4.42
CA CYS A 8 2.67 -12.91 5.38
C CYS A 8 3.84 -12.90 6.38
N ASN A 9 4.32 -14.08 6.77
CA ASN A 9 5.45 -14.21 7.70
C ASN A 9 6.76 -13.73 7.07
N GLU A 10 6.98 -13.99 5.78
CA GLU A 10 8.16 -13.49 5.07
C GLU A 10 8.12 -11.97 4.94
N VAL A 11 6.95 -11.39 4.63
CA VAL A 11 6.79 -9.93 4.59
C VAL A 11 7.01 -9.31 5.96
N LEU A 12 6.47 -9.91 7.02
CA LEU A 12 6.66 -9.42 8.38
C LEU A 12 8.13 -9.49 8.81
N ALA A 13 8.81 -10.61 8.59
CA ALA A 13 10.23 -10.75 8.92
C ALA A 13 11.10 -9.75 8.14
N GLU A 14 10.73 -9.42 6.90
CA GLU A 14 11.40 -8.39 6.12
C GLU A 14 11.24 -6.99 6.72
N ILE A 15 10.04 -6.66 7.19
CA ILE A 15 9.74 -5.36 7.82
C ILE A 15 10.46 -5.27 9.17
N GLU A 16 10.39 -6.31 10.00
CA GLU A 16 11.07 -6.38 11.29
C GLU A 16 12.59 -6.23 11.14
N ALA A 17 13.18 -6.88 10.13
CA ALA A 17 14.61 -6.74 9.84
C ALA A 17 15.00 -5.31 9.46
N ARG A 18 14.16 -4.60 8.66
CA ARG A 18 14.38 -3.17 8.37
C ARG A 18 14.24 -2.35 9.63
N HIS A 19 13.13 -2.48 10.35
CA HIS A 19 12.83 -1.70 11.55
C HIS A 19 13.93 -1.81 12.58
N LYS A 20 14.49 -3.00 12.82
CA LYS A 20 15.61 -3.18 13.74
C LYS A 20 16.80 -2.28 13.39
N ILE A 21 17.21 -2.25 12.12
CA ILE A 21 18.32 -1.41 11.64
C ILE A 21 18.06 0.08 11.90
N PHE A 22 16.81 0.54 11.71
CA PHE A 22 16.47 1.95 11.85
C PHE A 22 16.16 2.37 13.30
N VAL A 23 15.60 1.50 14.11
CA VAL A 23 15.45 1.71 15.55
C VAL A 23 16.82 1.88 16.20
N ASP A 24 17.81 1.07 15.77
CA ASP A 24 19.20 1.23 16.22
C ASP A 24 19.80 2.60 15.81
N SER A 25 19.23 3.27 14.79
CA SER A 25 19.58 4.65 14.39
C SER A 25 18.76 5.75 15.07
N GLY A 26 17.89 5.42 16.03
CA GLY A 26 17.08 6.37 16.79
C GLY A 26 15.72 6.73 16.16
N TRP A 27 15.31 6.04 15.09
CA TRP A 27 13.97 6.21 14.52
C TRP A 27 12.90 5.53 15.38
N GLN A 28 11.69 6.09 15.38
CA GLN A 28 10.52 5.53 16.07
C GLN A 28 9.36 5.34 15.09
N PRO A 29 8.74 4.16 15.02
CA PRO A 29 7.58 3.94 14.18
C PRO A 29 6.39 4.77 14.66
N LEU A 30 5.88 5.61 13.77
CA LEU A 30 4.57 6.25 13.97
C LEU A 30 3.46 5.19 14.03
N VAL A 31 2.54 5.38 14.96
CA VAL A 31 1.33 4.57 15.09
C VAL A 31 0.33 5.04 14.04
N ILE A 32 -0.20 4.10 13.26
CA ILE A 32 -1.25 4.39 12.29
C ILE A 32 -2.59 4.15 12.97
N ASP A 33 -3.37 5.21 13.13
CA ASP A 33 -4.66 5.15 13.80
C ASP A 33 -5.78 4.64 12.87
N SER A 34 -6.97 4.43 13.43
CA SER A 34 -8.14 3.97 12.67
C SER A 34 -8.80 5.07 11.81
N GLN A 35 -8.46 6.34 12.04
CA GLN A 35 -9.00 7.49 11.29
C GLN A 35 -8.21 7.77 10.02
N SER A 36 -7.02 7.21 9.91
CA SER A 36 -6.12 7.34 8.77
C SER A 36 -6.75 6.83 7.47
N ILE A 37 -6.43 7.49 6.36
CA ILE A 37 -6.75 7.02 5.01
C ILE A 37 -5.52 6.36 4.40
N LEU A 38 -5.71 5.18 3.81
CA LEU A 38 -4.66 4.42 3.13
C LEU A 38 -4.84 4.58 1.63
N TYR A 39 -3.84 5.15 0.96
CA TYR A 39 -3.80 5.26 -0.49
C TYR A 39 -2.95 4.16 -1.09
N ARG A 40 -3.48 3.44 -2.07
CA ARG A 40 -2.74 2.44 -2.84
C ARG A 40 -2.77 2.78 -4.31
N LEU A 41 -1.59 2.77 -4.92
CA LEU A 41 -1.42 3.01 -6.34
C LEU A 41 -1.68 1.73 -7.13
N VAL A 42 -2.35 1.86 -8.27
CA VAL A 42 -2.78 0.74 -9.11
C VAL A 42 -2.13 0.84 -10.48
N MET A 43 -1.54 -0.26 -10.95
CA MET A 43 -0.94 -0.35 -12.28
C MET A 43 -1.98 -0.60 -13.37
N ARG A 44 -1.68 -0.19 -14.59
CA ARG A 44 -2.61 -0.30 -15.74
C ARG A 44 -3.03 -1.74 -16.04
N ASP A 45 -2.10 -2.68 -15.96
CA ASP A 45 -2.35 -4.12 -16.17
C ASP A 45 -3.20 -4.77 -15.07
N ARG A 46 -3.46 -4.03 -13.98
CA ARG A 46 -4.30 -4.45 -12.86
C ARG A 46 -5.67 -3.81 -12.87
N ILE A 47 -6.09 -3.19 -13.98
CA ILE A 47 -7.45 -2.67 -14.16
C ILE A 47 -8.28 -3.65 -15.00
N ASP A 48 -9.47 -4.00 -14.52
CA ASP A 48 -10.47 -4.76 -15.26
C ASP A 48 -11.11 -3.83 -16.30
N THR A 49 -10.96 -4.15 -17.58
CA THR A 49 -11.43 -3.31 -18.70
C THR A 49 -12.95 -3.22 -18.83
N ASN A 50 -13.70 -4.15 -18.24
CA ASN A 50 -15.17 -4.15 -18.31
C ASN A 50 -15.79 -3.29 -17.22
N THR A 51 -15.18 -3.29 -16.03
CA THR A 51 -15.69 -2.54 -14.87
C THR A 51 -14.93 -1.25 -14.61
N ASN A 52 -13.80 -1.07 -15.30
CA ASN A 52 -12.76 -0.08 -15.02
C ASN A 52 -12.14 -0.19 -13.62
N LYS A 53 -12.50 -1.17 -12.78
CA LYS A 53 -12.02 -1.27 -11.39
C LYS A 53 -10.69 -2.00 -11.30
N PRO A 54 -9.91 -1.82 -10.22
CA PRO A 54 -8.76 -2.66 -9.95
C PRO A 54 -9.16 -4.14 -9.81
N THR A 55 -8.38 -5.02 -10.41
CA THR A 55 -8.54 -6.48 -10.35
C THR A 55 -8.30 -6.99 -8.92
N PRO A 56 -8.93 -8.10 -8.49
CA PRO A 56 -8.70 -8.66 -7.16
C PRO A 56 -7.24 -8.98 -6.85
N SER A 57 -6.43 -9.25 -7.87
CA SER A 57 -4.99 -9.50 -7.73
C SER A 57 -4.21 -8.29 -7.24
N ASP A 58 -4.71 -7.07 -7.44
CA ASP A 58 -4.07 -5.88 -6.89
C ASP A 58 -4.14 -5.88 -5.35
N PHE A 59 -5.19 -6.46 -4.78
CA PHE A 59 -5.38 -6.54 -3.32
C PHE A 59 -4.79 -7.82 -2.73
N ASP A 60 -3.68 -8.32 -3.27
CA ASP A 60 -3.01 -9.49 -2.68
C ASP A 60 -2.53 -9.20 -1.25
N ASN A 61 -2.94 -10.03 -0.30
CA ASN A 61 -3.00 -9.67 1.11
C ASN A 61 -1.78 -10.14 1.93
N PHE A 62 -0.72 -10.58 1.25
CA PHE A 62 0.55 -10.92 1.89
C PHE A 62 1.35 -9.68 2.32
N GLY A 63 1.10 -8.53 1.66
CA GLY A 63 1.67 -7.23 1.97
C GLY A 63 1.20 -6.21 0.96
N LEU A 64 0.28 -5.33 1.36
CA LEU A 64 -0.17 -4.22 0.53
C LEU A 64 0.67 -2.99 0.86
N SER A 65 1.48 -2.56 -0.10
CA SER A 65 2.10 -1.25 -0.09
C SER A 65 1.01 -0.18 -0.21
N VAL A 66 0.98 0.73 0.75
CA VAL A 66 0.06 1.87 0.84
C VAL A 66 0.83 3.11 1.29
N TYR A 67 0.20 4.27 1.13
CA TYR A 67 0.63 5.53 1.72
C TYR A 67 -0.42 5.99 2.71
N VAL A 68 0.02 6.45 3.88
CA VAL A 68 -0.85 6.89 4.96
C VAL A 68 -1.09 8.39 4.85
N ASP A 69 -2.35 8.78 4.96
CA ASP A 69 -2.77 10.18 5.15
C ASP A 69 -3.49 10.30 6.49
N SER A 70 -2.86 11.02 7.41
CA SER A 70 -3.39 11.35 8.73
C SER A 70 -2.65 12.56 9.32
N PRO A 71 -3.18 13.20 10.37
CA PRO A 71 -2.56 14.37 10.99
C PRO A 71 -1.14 14.14 11.55
N ASP A 72 -0.82 12.90 11.91
CA ASP A 72 0.48 12.53 12.47
C ASP A 72 1.56 12.30 11.40
N PHE A 73 1.17 12.28 10.12
CA PHE A 73 2.07 12.09 9.00
C PHE A 73 2.21 13.39 8.19
N PRO A 74 3.36 13.60 7.52
CA PRO A 74 3.51 14.70 6.57
C PRO A 74 2.39 14.68 5.51
N ALA A 75 1.91 15.84 5.09
CA ALA A 75 0.93 15.91 4.02
C ALA A 75 1.45 15.19 2.76
N ILE A 76 0.61 14.36 2.16
CA ILE A 76 0.95 13.59 0.97
C ILE A 76 0.22 14.13 -0.25
N ASP A 77 0.98 14.46 -1.30
CA ASP A 77 0.42 14.73 -2.62
C ASP A 77 0.44 13.44 -3.45
N ILE A 78 -0.66 12.70 -3.40
CA ILE A 78 -0.84 11.48 -4.20
C ILE A 78 -0.74 11.76 -5.70
N THR A 79 -1.11 12.96 -6.15
CA THR A 79 -1.03 13.31 -7.57
C THR A 79 0.42 13.49 -8.01
N GLU A 80 1.28 14.05 -7.14
CA GLU A 80 2.72 14.12 -7.38
C GLU A 80 3.37 12.73 -7.44
N ILE A 81 2.99 11.82 -6.54
CA ILE A 81 3.52 10.45 -6.53
C ILE A 81 3.14 9.71 -7.83
N LEU A 82 1.93 9.92 -8.32
CA LEU A 82 1.48 9.36 -9.59
C LEU A 82 2.20 9.98 -10.79
N ALA A 83 2.36 11.30 -10.82
CA ALA A 83 3.06 12.00 -11.90
C ALA A 83 4.51 11.54 -12.06
N ASN A 84 5.17 11.23 -10.94
CA ASN A 84 6.55 10.75 -10.92
C ASN A 84 6.69 9.24 -11.17
N ASN A 85 5.58 8.52 -11.39
CA ASN A 85 5.61 7.07 -11.57
C ASN A 85 4.65 6.59 -12.67
N SER A 86 5.17 6.56 -13.89
CA SER A 86 4.44 6.18 -15.11
C SER A 86 3.86 4.75 -15.12
N LYS A 87 4.19 3.92 -14.13
CA LYS A 87 3.63 2.57 -13.98
C LYS A 87 2.24 2.57 -13.37
N PHE A 88 1.91 3.59 -12.57
CA PHE A 88 0.65 3.69 -11.87
C PHE A 88 -0.30 4.63 -12.60
N VAL A 89 -1.58 4.26 -12.63
CA VAL A 89 -2.59 4.95 -13.45
C VAL A 89 -3.88 5.26 -12.69
N ALA A 90 -4.01 4.72 -11.48
CA ALA A 90 -5.15 4.96 -10.61
C ALA A 90 -4.70 4.86 -9.15
N VAL A 91 -5.55 5.36 -8.26
CA VAL A 91 -5.38 5.22 -6.81
C VAL A 91 -6.66 4.69 -6.18
N VAL A 92 -6.51 3.84 -5.18
CA VAL A 92 -7.59 3.44 -4.28
C VAL A 92 -7.35 4.06 -2.91
N SER A 93 -8.41 4.55 -2.27
CA SER A 93 -8.40 5.00 -0.89
C SER A 93 -9.20 4.04 -0.02
N ILE A 94 -8.60 3.63 1.09
CA ILE A 94 -9.14 2.63 2.01
C ILE A 94 -9.07 3.20 3.43
N PRO A 95 -10.19 3.29 4.16
CA PRO A 95 -10.13 3.64 5.58
C PRO A 95 -9.31 2.61 6.36
N ALA A 96 -8.39 3.08 7.22
CA ALA A 96 -7.58 2.20 8.07
C ALA A 96 -8.45 1.35 9.01
N SER A 97 -9.51 1.95 9.57
CA SER A 97 -10.53 1.26 10.38
C SER A 97 -11.07 0.00 9.71
N PHE A 98 -11.42 0.07 8.43
CA PHE A 98 -11.95 -1.07 7.69
C PHE A 98 -10.93 -2.21 7.56
N MET A 99 -9.65 -1.89 7.34
CA MET A 99 -8.59 -2.91 7.27
C MET A 99 -8.37 -3.57 8.64
N ILE A 100 -8.36 -2.78 9.70
CA ILE A 100 -8.22 -3.26 11.09
C ILE A 100 -9.40 -4.17 11.47
N GLU A 101 -10.63 -3.80 11.14
CA GLU A 101 -11.84 -4.61 11.35
C GLU A 101 -11.78 -5.97 10.64
N LEU A 102 -11.14 -6.01 9.46
CA LEU A 102 -10.89 -7.24 8.71
C LEU A 102 -9.74 -8.10 9.29
N GLY A 103 -9.08 -7.63 10.35
CA GLY A 103 -7.99 -8.31 11.04
C GLY A 103 -6.63 -8.11 10.36
N PHE A 104 -6.46 -7.05 9.58
CA PHE A 104 -5.16 -6.65 9.05
C PHE A 104 -4.40 -5.80 10.06
N GLU A 105 -3.08 -5.93 10.03
CA GLU A 105 -2.16 -5.03 10.71
C GLU A 105 -1.60 -4.04 9.70
N ILE A 106 -1.50 -2.78 10.10
CA ILE A 106 -0.92 -1.72 9.29
C ILE A 106 0.36 -1.28 9.96
N ILE A 107 1.49 -1.44 9.26
CA ILE A 107 2.82 -1.19 9.81
C ILE A 107 3.46 -0.06 9.02
N HIS A 108 3.74 1.06 9.68
CA HIS A 108 4.51 2.16 9.10
C HIS A 108 5.92 1.67 8.75
N ASP A 109 6.30 1.79 7.48
CA ASP A 109 7.56 1.26 6.92
C ASP A 109 8.08 2.27 5.89
N PRO A 110 8.62 3.43 6.28
CA PRO A 110 9.08 4.46 5.35
C PRO A 110 10.46 4.14 4.74
N HIS A 111 10.92 2.91 4.92
CA HIS A 111 12.32 2.54 4.72
C HIS A 111 12.56 2.03 3.29
N PRO A 112 13.76 2.24 2.73
CA PRO A 112 14.06 1.77 1.39
C PRO A 112 13.73 0.29 1.20
N SER A 113 13.22 -0.06 0.02
CA SER A 113 12.94 -1.44 -0.31
C SER A 113 14.24 -2.27 -0.30
N ARG A 114 14.12 -3.61 -0.35
CA ARG A 114 15.29 -4.50 -0.51
C ARG A 114 16.16 -4.19 -1.73
N THR A 115 15.63 -3.48 -2.75
CA THR A 115 16.38 -3.07 -3.94
C THR A 115 17.01 -1.69 -3.80
N GLY A 116 16.89 -1.05 -2.64
CA GLY A 116 17.45 0.27 -2.36
C GLY A 116 16.60 1.43 -2.90
N GLU A 117 15.41 1.16 -3.42
CA GLU A 117 14.49 2.21 -3.86
C GLU A 117 13.96 2.97 -2.64
N ALA A 118 14.13 4.29 -2.65
CA ALA A 118 13.61 5.16 -1.61
C ALA A 118 12.08 5.03 -1.52
N GLN A 119 11.57 4.91 -0.30
CA GLN A 119 10.14 4.92 -0.04
C GLN A 119 9.75 6.29 0.52
N HIS A 120 8.49 6.68 0.29
CA HIS A 120 7.95 7.91 0.87
C HIS A 120 7.87 7.77 2.39
N SER A 121 8.00 8.87 3.12
CA SER A 121 7.91 8.92 4.59
C SER A 121 6.57 8.46 5.16
N ASN A 122 5.56 8.33 4.30
CA ASN A 122 4.20 7.91 4.68
C ASN A 122 3.92 6.47 4.26
N HIS A 123 4.90 5.79 3.69
CA HIS A 123 4.69 4.45 3.20
C HIS A 123 4.43 3.49 4.37
N ALA A 124 3.46 2.60 4.18
CA ALA A 124 3.12 1.55 5.13
C ALA A 124 2.85 0.23 4.41
N GLN A 125 2.94 -0.85 5.17
CA GLN A 125 2.61 -2.20 4.74
C GLN A 125 1.38 -2.69 5.48
N VAL A 126 0.35 -3.11 4.73
CA VAL A 126 -0.83 -3.76 5.31
C VAL A 126 -0.70 -5.26 5.17
N ILE A 127 -0.70 -5.98 6.28
CA ILE A 127 -0.40 -7.42 6.34
C ILE A 127 -1.56 -8.16 7.00
N CYS A 128 -1.96 -9.29 6.45
CA CYS A 128 -2.99 -10.14 7.04
C CYS A 128 -2.38 -11.34 7.78
N LYS A 129 -2.34 -11.33 9.11
CA LYS A 129 -1.79 -12.49 9.86
C LYS A 129 -2.69 -13.73 9.85
N LYS A 130 -4.01 -13.58 9.63
CA LYS A 130 -4.99 -14.64 9.91
C LYS A 130 -5.90 -15.05 8.75
N THR A 131 -6.04 -14.22 7.70
CA THR A 131 -7.18 -14.37 6.78
C THR A 131 -6.75 -14.29 5.32
N GLN A 132 -6.47 -15.44 4.69
CA GLN A 132 -6.39 -15.50 3.22
C GLN A 132 -7.79 -15.30 2.62
N GLY A 133 -7.92 -14.47 1.58
CA GLY A 133 -9.13 -14.42 0.74
C GLY A 133 -10.10 -13.23 0.92
N LYS A 134 -9.72 -12.13 1.57
CA LYS A 134 -10.58 -10.93 1.71
C LYS A 134 -10.49 -9.92 0.56
N LYS A 135 -9.76 -10.25 -0.52
CA LYS A 135 -9.44 -9.37 -1.66
C LYS A 135 -10.67 -8.75 -2.31
N ASN A 136 -11.74 -9.54 -2.50
CA ASN A 136 -12.99 -9.04 -3.08
C ASN A 136 -13.68 -8.03 -2.16
N GLN A 137 -13.70 -8.28 -0.86
CA GLN A 137 -14.31 -7.36 0.12
C GLN A 137 -13.57 -6.02 0.14
N ILE A 138 -12.23 -6.06 0.05
CA ILE A 138 -11.41 -4.86 -0.05
C ILE A 138 -11.74 -4.11 -1.33
N ARG A 139 -11.62 -4.75 -2.50
CA ARG A 139 -11.94 -4.14 -3.80
C ARG A 139 -13.31 -3.48 -3.82
N ASP A 140 -14.33 -4.14 -3.27
CA ASP A 140 -15.71 -3.68 -3.35
C ASP A 140 -16.02 -2.54 -2.37
N LYS A 141 -15.19 -2.33 -1.33
CA LYS A 141 -15.34 -1.27 -0.32
C LYS A 141 -14.37 -0.09 -0.52
N CYS A 142 -13.35 -0.25 -1.35
CA CYS A 142 -12.45 0.85 -1.68
C CYS A 142 -13.17 1.90 -2.53
N ASN A 143 -12.97 3.17 -2.18
CA ASN A 143 -13.18 4.24 -3.14
C ASN A 143 -11.96 4.26 -4.06
N TRP A 144 -12.18 4.45 -5.35
CA TRP A 144 -11.09 4.45 -6.31
C TRP A 144 -11.34 5.51 -7.36
N VAL A 145 -10.26 6.13 -7.80
CA VAL A 145 -10.26 7.18 -8.80
C VAL A 145 -9.22 6.81 -9.85
N ILE A 146 -9.65 6.71 -11.10
CA ILE A 146 -8.72 6.76 -12.23
C ILE A 146 -8.26 8.20 -12.29
N CYS A 147 -6.96 8.44 -12.18
CA CYS A 147 -6.46 9.79 -12.38
C CYS A 147 -6.72 10.18 -13.84
N PRO A 148 -7.50 11.24 -14.08
CA PRO A 148 -7.97 11.58 -15.40
C PRO A 148 -6.88 12.34 -16.15
N ASP A 149 -5.79 11.65 -16.50
CA ASP A 149 -5.00 11.96 -17.70
C ASP A 149 -4.00 10.84 -17.99
N LEU A 150 -4.44 9.84 -18.77
CA LEU A 150 -3.53 8.86 -19.38
C LEU A 150 -3.21 9.23 -20.84
N SER A 151 -3.83 10.29 -21.36
CA SER A 151 -3.64 10.83 -22.71
C SER A 151 -2.31 11.57 -22.90
N SER A 152 -1.65 11.95 -21.81
CA SER A 152 -0.38 12.68 -21.80
C SER A 152 0.86 11.78 -21.69
N PHE A 153 0.69 10.47 -21.55
CA PHE A 153 1.79 9.49 -21.61
C PHE A 153 1.92 8.92 -23.02
N ASN A 154 2.38 9.76 -23.96
CA ASN A 154 2.93 9.34 -25.25
C ASN A 154 4.43 9.64 -25.29
#